data_AF-A0A7S0QXC3-F1
#
_entry.id   AF-A0A7S0QXC3-F1
#
_cell.length_a   1.000
_cell.length_b   1.000
_cell.length_c   1.000
_cell.angle_alpha   90.00
_cell.angle_beta   90.00
_cell.angle_gamma   90.00
#
_symmetry.space_group_name_H-M   'P 1'
#
loop_
_entity.id
_entity.type
_entity.pdbx_description
1 polymer ?
#
loop_
_entity_poly.entity_id
_entity_poly.type
_entity_poly.pdbx_seq_one_letter_code
_entity_poly.pdbx_strand_id
1 'polypeptide(L)'
;AEEGPKQIKSFKLSGLLAAETRMFQGIEIKFVEPPEARMPTKKWRLYEFKGEEQLRTLHLHRTSCYLFGRDRNLLKFPGFIATDHPSCSKQHAVIQFRLHEADDGMGGA
;
A
#
# COMPACT_ATOMS: atom_id res chain seq x y z
N ALA A 1 -33.96 1.92 -40.02
CA ALA A 1 -33.37 1.83 -38.67
C ALA A 1 -31.89 1.62 -38.86
N GLU A 2 -31.06 2.59 -38.50
CA GLU A 2 -29.62 2.50 -38.64
C GLU A 2 -29.10 1.50 -37.60
N GLU A 3 -28.55 0.36 -38.04
CA GLU A 3 -27.95 -0.62 -37.14
C GLU A 3 -26.63 -0.05 -36.61
N GLY A 4 -26.61 0.33 -35.33
CA GLY A 4 -25.41 0.83 -34.67
C GLY A 4 -24.24 -0.16 -34.73
N PRO A 5 -22.98 0.31 -34.67
CA PRO A 5 -21.81 -0.53 -34.88
C PRO A 5 -21.76 -1.68 -33.87
N LYS A 6 -21.56 -2.92 -34.39
CA LYS A 6 -21.41 -4.13 -33.57
C LYS A 6 -20.27 -3.95 -32.58
N GLN A 7 -20.59 -3.94 -31.28
CA GLN A 7 -19.62 -3.81 -30.20
C GLN A 7 -18.67 -5.03 -30.18
N ILE A 8 -17.38 -4.75 -30.33
CA ILE A 8 -16.32 -5.76 -30.21
C ILE A 8 -16.24 -6.17 -28.74
N LYS A 9 -16.27 -7.47 -28.46
CA LYS A 9 -16.17 -8.01 -27.09
C LYS A 9 -14.83 -7.58 -26.48
N SER A 10 -14.89 -6.88 -25.34
CA SER A 10 -13.71 -6.57 -24.53
C SER A 10 -13.45 -7.73 -23.56
N PHE A 11 -12.33 -8.42 -23.72
CA PHE A 11 -11.85 -9.46 -22.79
C PHE A 11 -10.79 -8.92 -21.81
N LYS A 12 -10.75 -7.59 -21.62
CA LYS A 12 -9.83 -6.97 -20.66
C LYS A 12 -10.34 -7.21 -19.24
N LEU A 13 -9.41 -7.32 -18.30
CA LEU A 13 -9.72 -7.38 -16.86
C LEU A 13 -10.57 -6.17 -16.45
N SER A 14 -11.75 -6.43 -15.88
CA SER A 14 -12.62 -5.38 -15.37
C SER A 14 -12.07 -4.83 -14.06
N GLY A 15 -11.82 -3.51 -14.01
CA GLY A 15 -11.35 -2.85 -12.78
C GLY A 15 -12.38 -2.84 -11.63
N LEU A 16 -13.66 -3.04 -11.94
CA LEU A 16 -14.75 -3.02 -10.95
C LEU A 16 -14.61 -4.10 -9.88
N LEU A 17 -14.26 -5.33 -10.27
CA LEU A 17 -14.10 -6.43 -9.33
C LEU A 17 -12.92 -6.21 -8.37
N ALA A 18 -11.83 -5.64 -8.88
CA ALA A 18 -10.67 -5.28 -8.07
C ALA A 18 -11.01 -4.15 -7.09
N ALA A 19 -11.79 -3.16 -7.54
CA ALA A 19 -12.22 -2.05 -6.71
C ALA A 19 -13.10 -2.53 -5.54
N GLU A 20 -14.10 -3.39 -5.78
CA GLU A 20 -15.00 -3.90 -4.74
C GLU A 20 -14.25 -4.67 -3.64
N THR A 21 -13.24 -5.46 -4.01
CA THR A 21 -12.48 -6.26 -3.05
C THR A 21 -11.56 -5.41 -2.17
N ARG A 22 -11.20 -4.20 -2.61
CA ARG A 22 -10.14 -3.37 -2.02
C ARG A 22 -10.64 -1.99 -1.59
N MET A 23 -11.91 -1.89 -1.20
CA MET A 23 -12.45 -0.64 -0.67
C MET A 23 -12.20 -0.50 0.83
N PHE A 24 -11.58 0.62 1.22
CA PHE A 24 -11.58 1.08 2.59
C PHE A 24 -12.36 2.39 2.66
N GLN A 25 -13.50 2.39 3.34
CA GLN A 25 -14.35 3.57 3.53
C GLN A 25 -14.69 4.30 2.21
N GLY A 26 -14.97 3.54 1.14
CA GLY A 26 -15.32 4.09 -0.18
C GLY A 26 -14.13 4.52 -1.04
N ILE A 27 -12.90 4.27 -0.59
CA ILE A 27 -11.67 4.53 -1.37
C ILE A 27 -11.03 3.20 -1.74
N GLU A 28 -10.75 3.04 -3.02
CA GLU A 28 -9.98 1.90 -3.53
C GLU A 28 -8.52 2.01 -3.06
N ILE A 29 -8.08 1.09 -2.21
CA ILE A 29 -6.67 0.91 -1.88
C ILE A 29 -6.04 0.04 -2.98
N LYS A 30 -5.03 0.58 -3.66
CA LYS A 30 -4.38 -0.13 -4.78
C LYS A 30 -3.61 -1.35 -4.32
N PHE A 31 -3.02 -1.27 -3.14
CA PHE A 31 -2.19 -2.31 -2.55
C PHE A 31 -3.01 -3.24 -1.65
N VAL A 32 -2.73 -4.54 -1.73
CA VAL A 32 -3.32 -5.55 -0.85
C VAL A 32 -2.19 -6.22 -0.10
N GLU A 33 -2.35 -6.36 1.21
CA GLU A 33 -1.39 -7.09 2.04
C GLU A 33 -1.34 -8.55 1.58
N PRO A 34 -0.15 -9.09 1.35
CA PRO A 34 -0.02 -10.47 0.90
C PRO A 34 -0.20 -11.44 2.09
N PRO A 35 -0.44 -12.75 1.86
CA PRO A 35 -0.81 -13.68 2.92
C PRO A 35 0.29 -13.91 3.98
N GLU A 36 1.56 -13.74 3.60
CA GLU A 36 2.71 -13.77 4.51
C GLU A 36 3.00 -12.43 5.21
N ALA A 37 2.08 -11.47 5.13
CA ALA A 37 2.12 -10.26 5.95
C ALA A 37 2.12 -10.61 7.44
N ARG A 38 3.13 -10.14 8.17
CA ARG A 38 3.28 -10.36 9.61
C ARG A 38 3.85 -9.12 10.28
N MET A 39 3.48 -8.92 11.54
CA MET A 39 4.10 -7.86 12.35
C MET A 39 5.58 -8.19 12.57
N PRO A 40 6.49 -7.22 12.42
CA PRO A 40 7.91 -7.46 12.63
C PRO A 40 8.18 -7.67 14.13
N THR A 41 9.09 -8.59 14.44
CA THR A 41 9.54 -8.84 15.82
C THR A 41 10.49 -7.75 16.33
N LYS A 42 11.27 -7.13 15.42
CA LYS A 42 12.20 -6.04 15.74
C LYS A 42 11.45 -4.71 15.85
N LYS A 43 11.86 -3.87 16.80
CA LYS A 43 11.27 -2.55 17.06
C LYS A 43 11.78 -1.49 16.08
N TRP A 44 11.32 -1.54 14.84
CA TRP A 44 11.64 -0.55 13.81
C TRP A 44 11.09 0.85 14.16
N ARG A 45 11.91 1.86 13.87
CA ARG A 45 11.56 3.29 13.96
C ARG A 45 12.04 3.99 12.69
N LEU A 46 11.19 4.85 12.14
CA LEU A 46 11.52 5.73 11.02
C LEU A 46 11.50 7.17 11.52
N TYR A 47 12.57 7.90 11.25
CA TYR A 47 12.70 9.31 11.62
C TYR A 47 12.49 10.16 10.38
N GLU A 48 11.48 11.02 10.42
CA GLU A 48 11.17 11.98 9.38
C GLU A 48 11.94 13.27 9.64
N PHE A 49 12.82 13.64 8.72
CA PHE A 49 13.58 14.88 8.77
C PHE A 49 13.21 15.77 7.59
N LYS A 50 13.20 17.08 7.82
CA LYS A 50 13.13 18.09 6.77
C LYS A 50 14.28 19.06 6.97
N GLY A 51 15.33 18.88 6.18
CA GLY A 51 16.61 19.52 6.45
C GLY A 51 17.20 18.99 7.76
N GLU A 52 17.49 19.89 8.70
CA GLU A 52 18.08 19.55 10.01
C GLU A 52 17.02 19.33 11.10
N GLU A 53 15.75 19.66 10.82
CA GLU A 53 14.66 19.51 11.79
C GLU A 53 14.05 18.11 11.73
N GLN A 54 13.96 17.46 12.89
CA GLN A 54 13.23 16.21 13.06
C GLN A 54 11.75 16.50 13.26
N LEU A 55 10.93 16.14 12.27
CA LEU A 55 9.49 16.39 12.31
C LEU A 55 8.76 15.35 13.16
N ARG A 56 8.93 14.07 12.83
CA ARG A 56 8.18 12.97 13.45
C ARG A 56 8.99 11.70 13.58
N THR A 57 8.63 10.90 14.57
CA THR A 57 9.17 9.54 14.76
C THR A 57 8.05 8.52 14.61
N LEU A 58 8.15 7.66 13.61
CA LEU A 58 7.15 6.67 13.26
C LEU A 58 7.60 5.29 13.75
N HIS A 59 6.77 4.67 14.59
CA HIS A 59 7.04 3.35 15.15
C HIS A 59 6.48 2.27 14.22
N LEU A 60 7.31 1.83 13.26
CA LEU A 60 6.90 0.92 12.18
C LEU A 60 6.64 -0.54 12.64
N HIS A 61 6.86 -0.88 13.89
CA HIS A 61 6.68 -2.26 14.38
C HIS A 61 5.28 -2.55 14.92
N ARG A 62 4.35 -1.60 14.85
CA ARG A 62 3.02 -1.73 15.46
C ARG A 62 1.97 -2.31 14.50
N THR A 63 2.22 -2.23 13.20
CA THR A 63 1.35 -2.80 12.16
C THR A 63 2.21 -3.53 11.11
N SER A 64 1.58 -4.40 10.32
CA SER A 64 2.22 -5.12 9.21
C SER A 64 2.41 -4.25 7.98
N CYS A 65 1.50 -3.30 7.75
CA CYS A 65 1.49 -2.44 6.58
C CYS A 65 1.40 -0.97 6.96
N TYR A 66 2.11 -0.14 6.19
CA TYR A 66 2.07 1.31 6.25
C TYR A 66 1.94 1.90 4.86
N LEU A 67 1.02 2.85 4.70
CA LEU A 67 0.74 3.51 3.43
C LEU A 67 1.14 4.97 3.51
N PHE A 68 1.96 5.42 2.57
CA PHE A 68 2.43 6.79 2.45
C PHE A 68 1.70 7.49 1.32
N GLY A 69 1.19 8.68 1.56
CA GLY A 69 0.57 9.48 0.51
C GLY A 69 -0.12 10.74 1.03
N ARG A 70 -0.80 11.43 0.12
CA ARG A 70 -1.51 12.69 0.39
C ARG A 70 -3.00 12.56 0.70
N ASP A 71 -3.58 11.36 0.59
CA ASP A 71 -5.02 11.18 0.73
C ASP A 71 -5.48 11.20 2.19
N ARG A 72 -6.03 12.34 2.63
CA ARG A 72 -6.50 12.53 4.01
C ARG A 72 -7.69 11.67 4.40
N ASN A 73 -8.44 11.13 3.44
CA ASN A 73 -9.55 10.24 3.77
C ASN A 73 -9.06 8.90 4.35
N LEU A 74 -7.80 8.53 4.08
CA LEU A 74 -7.16 7.35 4.63
C LEU A 74 -6.55 7.60 6.02
N LEU A 75 -6.74 8.77 6.64
CA LEU A 75 -6.26 9.07 8.00
C LEU A 75 -6.77 8.08 9.07
N LYS A 76 -7.91 7.43 8.84
CA LYS A 76 -8.46 6.40 9.73
C LYS A 76 -7.79 5.03 9.56
N PHE A 77 -6.99 4.84 8.50
CA PHE A 77 -6.26 3.60 8.29
C PHE A 77 -5.07 3.55 9.26
N PRO A 78 -4.91 2.45 10.05
CA PRO A 78 -3.98 2.40 11.19
C PRO A 78 -2.50 2.57 10.82
N GLY A 79 -2.14 2.33 9.55
CA GLY A 79 -0.77 2.51 9.03
C GLY A 79 -0.60 3.71 8.08
N PHE A 80 -1.57 4.63 8.00
CA PHE A 80 -1.48 5.73 7.03
C PHE A 80 -0.57 6.85 7.54
N ILE A 81 0.38 7.25 6.71
CA ILE A 81 1.32 8.32 6.97
C ILE A 81 1.11 9.40 5.90
N ALA A 82 0.57 10.53 6.34
CA ALA A 82 0.39 11.69 5.48
C ALA A 82 1.76 12.29 5.12
N THR A 83 2.04 12.36 3.82
CA THR A 83 3.22 13.04 3.26
C THR A 83 2.78 14.32 2.57
N ASP A 84 3.00 15.48 3.19
CA ASP A 84 2.53 16.77 2.66
C ASP A 84 3.40 17.33 1.51
N HIS A 85 4.22 16.49 0.86
CA HIS A 85 5.09 16.93 -0.24
C HIS A 85 4.35 16.91 -1.59
N PRO A 86 4.43 17.99 -2.41
CA PRO A 86 3.66 18.11 -3.66
C PRO A 86 4.01 17.03 -4.70
N SER A 87 5.21 16.45 -4.66
CA SER A 87 5.60 15.35 -5.56
C SER A 87 4.93 14.01 -5.22
N CYS A 88 4.40 13.84 -4.00
CA CYS A 88 3.80 12.58 -3.59
C CYS A 88 2.40 12.42 -4.21
N SER A 89 2.01 11.19 -4.54
CA SER A 89 0.66 10.89 -5.04
C SER A 89 -0.33 10.66 -3.89
N LYS A 90 -1.63 10.46 -4.21
CA LYS A 90 -2.67 10.12 -3.22
C LYS A 90 -2.29 8.88 -2.40
N GLN A 91 -1.91 7.82 -3.10
CA GLN A 91 -1.26 6.62 -2.57
C GLN A 91 0.09 6.53 -3.30
N HIS A 92 1.19 6.74 -2.58
CA HIS A 92 2.51 6.92 -3.17
C HIS A 92 3.41 5.70 -2.98
N ALA A 93 3.53 5.23 -1.74
CA ALA A 93 4.39 4.11 -1.39
C ALA A 93 3.79 3.30 -0.24
N VAL A 94 4.21 2.05 -0.12
CA VAL A 94 3.81 1.14 0.96
C VAL A 94 5.05 0.50 1.56
N ILE A 95 5.08 0.40 2.90
CA ILE A 95 5.99 -0.49 3.60
C ILE A 95 5.18 -1.68 4.07
N GLN A 96 5.55 -2.87 3.62
CA GLN A 96 4.96 -4.14 4.04
C GLN A 96 6.01 -4.97 4.75
N PHE A 97 5.73 -5.35 5.99
CA PHE A 97 6.48 -6.38 6.70
C PHE A 97 5.94 -7.76 6.29
N ARG A 98 6.85 -8.62 5.84
CA ARG A 98 6.59 -9.99 5.42
C ARG A 98 7.51 -10.91 6.20
N LEU A 99 6.99 -12.07 6.60
CA LEU A 99 7.85 -13.15 7.06
C LEU A 99 8.36 -13.87 5.82
N HIS A 100 9.65 -13.75 5.56
CA HIS A 100 10.32 -14.53 4.53
C HIS A 100 11.07 -15.67 5.22
N GLU A 101 10.96 -16.88 4.70
CA GLU A 101 11.85 -17.96 5.10
C GLU A 101 13.28 -17.54 4.73
N ALA A 102 14.20 -17.65 5.69
CA ALA A 102 15.59 -17.41 5.39
C ALA A 102 16.03 -18.50 4.42
N ASP A 103 16.30 -18.13 3.18
CA ASP A 103 17.13 -18.95 2.31
C ASP A 103 18.57 -18.79 2.85
N ASP A 104 18.86 -19.52 3.93
CA ASP A 104 20.23 -19.82 4.31
C ASP A 104 20.79 -20.57 3.11
N GLY A 105 21.54 -19.87 2.25
CA GLY A 105 22.02 -20.31 0.92
C GLY A 105 22.93 -21.55 0.90
N MET A 106 22.74 -22.50 1.81
CA MET A 106 23.18 -23.87 1.72
C MET A 106 22.25 -24.60 0.74
N GLY A 107 22.47 -24.35 -0.56
CA GLY A 107 21.91 -25.17 -1.62
C GLY A 107 22.16 -26.66 -1.32
N GLY A 108 21.10 -27.44 -1.42
CA GLY A 108 21.05 -28.86 -1.05
C GLY A 108 22.20 -29.69 -1.64
N ALA A 109 22.66 -30.63 -0.82
CA ALA A 109 23.49 -31.76 -1.23
C ALA A 109 22.71 -32.75 -2.11
#